data_AF-A0A9X3K4C0-F1
#
_entry.id   AF-A0A9X3K4C0-F1
#
_cell.length_a   1.000
_cell.length_b   1.000
_cell.length_c   1.000
_cell.angle_alpha   90.00
_cell.angle_beta   90.00
_cell.angle_gamma   90.00
#
_symmetry.space_group_name_H-M   'P 1'
#
loop_
_entity.id
_entity.type
_entity.pdbx_description
1 polymer ?
#
loop_
_entity_poly.entity_id
_entity_poly.type
_entity_poly.pdbx_seq_one_letter_code
_entity_poly.pdbx_strand_id
1 'polypeptide(L)' 'MKLVDTINNPKSIVELYLSEDGSQVIERKCLTENRCKEYTYTLDQYFNKSGVSRVLKNKIAIAMAE' A
#
# COMPACT_ATOMS: atom_id res chain seq x y z
N MET A 1 12.16 -2.37 3.23
CA MET A 1 10.72 -2.06 2.99
C MET A 1 9.89 -2.57 4.16
N LYS A 2 8.84 -1.84 4.58
CA LYS A 2 7.99 -2.18 5.73
C LYS A 2 6.56 -2.47 5.29
N LEU A 3 5.98 -3.60 5.69
CA LEU A 3 4.57 -3.92 5.42
C LEU A 3 3.67 -3.06 6.32
N VAL A 4 2.76 -2.30 5.71
CA VAL A 4 1.83 -1.40 6.39
C VAL A 4 0.46 -2.04 6.55
N ASP A 5 -0.04 -2.67 5.50
CA ASP A 5 -1.36 -3.30 5.53
C ASP A 5 -1.50 -4.41 4.49
N THR A 6 -2.43 -5.33 4.75
CA THR A 6 -2.83 -6.37 3.80
C THR A 6 -4.34 -6.41 3.68
N ILE A 7 -4.83 -6.17 2.47
CA ILE A 7 -6.25 -6.21 2.13
C ILE A 7 -6.54 -7.50 1.38
N ASN A 8 -7.19 -8.44 2.07
CA ASN A 8 -7.64 -9.69 1.49
C ASN A 8 -9.02 -9.52 0.86
N ASN A 9 -9.06 -9.51 -0.48
CA ASN A 9 -10.31 -9.56 -1.24
C ASN A 9 -10.57 -10.99 -1.71
N PRO A 10 -11.82 -11.37 -2.02
CA PRO A 10 -12.18 -12.74 -2.41
C PRO A 10 -11.39 -13.32 -3.60
N LYS A 11 -10.87 -12.47 -4.50
CA LYS A 11 -10.12 -12.87 -5.70
C LYS A 11 -8.74 -12.22 -5.82
N SER A 12 -8.33 -11.44 -4.82
CA SER A 12 -7.03 -10.78 -4.86
C SER A 12 -6.54 -10.35 -3.48
N ILE A 13 -5.25 -10.44 -3.25
CA ILE A 13 -4.58 -9.87 -2.07
C ILE A 13 -3.90 -8.59 -2.51
N VAL A 14 -4.09 -7.52 -1.75
CA VAL A 14 -3.36 -6.26 -1.93
C VAL A 14 -2.51 -6.02 -0.70
N GLU A 15 -1.20 -5.99 -0.90
CA GLU A 15 -0.21 -5.67 0.13
C GLU A 15 0.28 -4.25 -0.08
N LEU A 16 0.40 -3.50 1.02
CA LEU A 16 0.91 -2.15 1.02
C LEU A 16 2.21 -2.08 1.79
N TYR A 17 3.25 -1.61 1.12
CA TYR A 17 4.56 -1.42 1.71
C TYR A 17 4.93 0.06 1.69
N LEU A 18 5.67 0.47 2.72
CA LEU A 18 6.34 1.76 2.79
C LEU A 18 7.84 1.54 2.56
N SER A 19 8.46 2.43 1.79
CA SER A 19 9.92 2.45 1.65
C SER A 19 10.59 2.77 2.99
N GLU A 20 11.85 2.35 3.19
CA GLU A 20 12.54 2.53 4.49
C GLU A 20 12.81 4.00 4.82
N ASP A 21 12.96 4.81 3.78
CA ASP A 21 13.10 6.26 3.85
C ASP A 21 11.75 6.99 3.93
N GLY A 22 10.64 6.25 3.87
CA GLY A 22 9.28 6.79 3.96
C GLY A 22 8.81 7.60 2.76
N SER A 23 9.60 7.74 1.68
CA SER A 23 9.20 8.58 0.54
C SER A 23 8.13 7.96 -0.37
N GLN A 24 8.04 6.63 -0.39
CA GLN A 24 7.26 5.89 -1.38
C GLN A 24 6.38 4.82 -0.76
N VAL A 25 5.21 4.65 -1.37
CA VAL A 25 4.25 3.58 -1.07
C VAL A 25 4.19 2.63 -2.25
N ILE A 26 4.34 1.34 -1.97
CA ILE A 26 4.27 0.27 -2.96
C ILE A 26 3.02 -0.54 -2.70
N GLU A 27 2.13 -0.57 -3.68
CA GLU A 27 0.91 -1.37 -3.68
C GLU A 27 1.15 -2.61 -4.55
N ARG A 28 1.23 -3.78 -3.92
CA ARG A 28 1.37 -5.06 -4.61
C ARG A 28 0.03 -5.77 -4.64
N LYS A 29 -0.55 -5.91 -5.82
CA LYS A 29 -1.82 -6.63 -6.02
C LYS A 29 -1.58 -7.97 -6.68
N CYS A 30 -1.90 -9.06 -5.99
CA CYS A 30 -1.79 -10.42 -6.48
C CYS A 30 -3.19 -11.04 -6.68
N LEU A 31 -3.46 -11.54 -7.88
CA LEU A 31 -4.67 -12.28 -8.21
C LEU A 31 -4.48 -13.77 -7.90
N THR A 32 -5.60 -14.49 -7.71
CA THR A 32 -5.62 -15.94 -7.45
C THR A 32 -4.91 -16.80 -8.51
N GLU A 33 -4.73 -16.30 -9.74
CA GLU A 33 -4.03 -16.99 -10.83
C GLU A 33 -2.53 -16.65 -10.89
N ASN A 34 -1.90 -16.34 -9.74
CA ASN A 34 -0.49 -15.97 -9.60
C ASN A 34 -0.03 -14.75 -10.42
N ARG A 35 -0.97 -13.93 -10.91
CA ARG A 35 -0.65 -12.66 -11.56
C ARG A 35 -0.52 -11.58 -10.50
N CYS A 36 0.71 -11.14 -10.24
CA CYS A 36 1.00 -10.01 -9.37
C CYS A 36 1.37 -8.79 -10.20
N LYS A 37 0.88 -7.64 -9.79
CA LYS A 37 1.30 -6.34 -10.32
C LYS A 37 1.66 -5.42 -9.17
N GLU A 38 2.79 -4.75 -9.32
CA GLU A 38 3.30 -3.78 -8.38
C GLU A 38 3.08 -2.38 -8.93
N TYR A 39 2.69 -1.47 -8.04
CA TYR A 39 2.50 -0.07 -8.32
C TYR A 39 3.25 0.76 -7.29
N THR A 40 4.15 1.60 -7.76
CA THR A 40 4.94 2.50 -6.90
C THR A 40 4.39 3.90 -7.00
N TYR A 41 4.17 4.54 -5.85
CA TYR A 41 3.65 5.88 -5.75
C TYR A 41 4.50 6.70 -4.77
N THR A 42 4.62 8.00 -5.02
CA THR A 42 4.99 8.92 -3.94
C THR A 42 3.86 9.00 -2.91
N LEU A 43 4.16 9.43 -1.68
CA LEU A 43 3.13 9.62 -0.65
C LEU A 43 1.99 10.54 -1.11
N ASP A 44 2.33 11.67 -1.76
CA ASP A 44 1.34 12.62 -2.27
C ASP A 44 0.42 11.97 -3.32
N GLN A 45 1.00 11.27 -4.29
CA GLN A 45 0.24 10.53 -5.31
C GLN A 45 -0.69 9.50 -4.67
N TYR A 46 -0.19 8.77 -3.66
CA TYR A 46 -0.97 7.76 -2.98
C TYR A 46 -2.12 8.38 -2.17
N PHE A 47 -1.88 9.49 -1.46
CA PHE A 47 -2.91 10.14 -0.65
C PHE A 47 -3.97 10.86 -1.48
N ASN A 48 -3.61 11.32 -2.69
CA ASN A 48 -4.54 11.92 -3.64
C ASN A 48 -5.30 10.88 -4.49
N LYS A 49 -4.92 9.60 -4.43
CA LYS A 49 -5.64 8.51 -5.12
C LYS A 49 -7.06 8.36 -4.56
N SER A 50 -8.05 8.48 -5.45
CA SER A 50 -9.46 8.25 -5.09
C SER A 50 -9.64 6.81 -4.58
N GLY A 51 -10.35 6.67 -3.45
CA GLY A 51 -10.60 5.37 -2.80
C GLY A 51 -9.61 4.98 -1.69
N VAL A 52 -8.59 5.79 -1.40
CA VAL A 52 -7.72 5.55 -0.23
C VAL A 52 -8.44 5.99 1.05
N SER A 53 -8.80 5.03 1.89
CA SER A 53 -9.47 5.27 3.17
C SER A 53 -8.61 6.06 4.15
N ARG A 54 -9.24 6.91 4.98
CA ARG A 54 -8.58 7.63 6.07
C ARG A 54 -7.85 6.68 7.04
N VAL A 55 -8.39 5.47 7.25
CA VAL A 55 -7.75 4.45 8.09
C VAL A 55 -6.40 4.04 7.52
N LEU A 56 -6.33 3.85 6.20
CA LEU A 56 -5.09 3.46 5.51
C LEU A 56 -4.04 4.57 5.59
N LYS A 57 -4.46 5.82 5.37
CA LYS A 57 -3.57 7.00 5.51
C LYS A 57 -2.98 7.10 6.92
N ASN A 58 -3.80 6.84 7.94
CA ASN A 58 -3.33 6.83 9.33
C ASN A 58 -2.31 5.70 9.59
N LYS A 59 -2.55 4.49 9.07
CA LYS A 59 -1.59 3.37 9.19
C LYS A 59 -0.24 3.74 8.55
N ILE A 60 -0.26 4.36 7.37
CA ILE A 60 0.97 4.84 6.70
C ILE A 60 1.67 5.90 7.56
N ALA A 61 0.92 6.86 8.11
CA ALA A 61 1.49 7.91 8.97
C ALA A 61 2.14 7.35 10.24
N ILE A 62 1.52 6.34 10.89
CA ILE A 62 2.11 5.65 12.03
C ILE A 62 3.37 4.90 11.60
N ALA A 63 3.31 4.17 10.49
CA ALA A 63 4.45 3.40 9.99
C ALA A 63 5.67 4.26 9.61
N MET A 64 5.46 5.54 9.27
CA MET A 64 6.52 6.54 9.03
C MET A 64 7.14 7.11 10.31
N ALA A 65 6.42 7.08 11.44
CA ALA A 65 6.86 7.66 12.70
C ALA A 65 7.61 6.66 13.61
N GLU A 66 7.63 5.39 13.21
CA GLU A 66 8.35 4.28 13.85
C GLU A 66 9.67 3.97 13.14
#